data_AF-A0A5P9NZU0-F1
#
_entry.id   AF-A0A5P9NZU0-F1
#
_cell.length_a   1.000
_cell.length_b   1.000
_cell.length_c   1.000
_cell.angle_alpha   90.00
_cell.angle_beta   90.00
_cell.angle_gamma   90.00
#
_symmetry.space_group_name_H-M   'P 1'
#
loop_
_entity.id
_entity.type
_entity.pdbx_description
1 polymer ?
#
loop_
_entity_poly.entity_id
_entity_poly.type
_entity_poly.pdbx_seq_one_letter_code
_entity_poly.pdbx_strand_id
1 'polypeptide(L)'
;MVYITRALVDVLLDLASDADPNRVTTGVSVTPAGDLEGAAVELPPETPVFTDFFLPDPGNAVNAVFGVDLSTPARQAQGRFVSHPVRELEVTRRDDLAEVIFVAVPPWGIGERSFGAFDRRGERQPLEVIDASPPEQSL
;
A
#
# COMPACT_ATOMS: atom_id res chain seq x y z
N MET A 1 3.01 -0.83 14.96
CA MET A 1 2.24 0.32 14.44
C MET A 1 2.70 0.53 13.01
N VAL A 2 1.77 0.73 12.08
CA VAL A 2 2.03 1.00 10.66
C VAL A 2 1.62 2.45 10.38
N TYR A 3 2.48 3.19 9.69
CA TYR A 3 2.23 4.58 9.31
C TYR A 3 2.11 4.71 7.81
N ILE A 4 1.12 5.46 7.34
CA ILE A 4 0.90 5.75 5.92
C ILE A 4 0.50 7.21 5.76
N THR A 5 0.92 7.86 4.67
CA THR A 5 0.48 9.24 4.39
C THR A 5 -0.96 9.27 3.90
N ARG A 6 -1.68 10.34 4.23
CA ARG A 6 -3.03 10.62 3.71
C ARG A 6 -3.07 10.53 2.19
N ALA A 7 -2.13 11.20 1.53
CA ALA A 7 -2.04 11.26 0.07
C ALA A 7 -1.91 9.87 -0.56
N LEU A 8 -1.09 8.98 0.02
CA LEU A 8 -0.97 7.62 -0.49
C LEU A 8 -2.28 6.84 -0.31
N VAL A 9 -2.94 6.94 0.84
CA VAL A 9 -4.23 6.26 1.05
C VAL A 9 -5.25 6.69 0.02
N ASP A 10 -5.39 8.00 -0.20
CA ASP A 10 -6.38 8.54 -1.12
C ASP A 10 -6.15 7.99 -2.54
N VAL A 11 -4.90 8.00 -3.02
CA VAL A 11 -4.55 7.45 -4.34
C VAL A 11 -4.82 5.94 -4.44
N LEU A 12 -4.51 5.16 -3.40
CA LEU A 12 -4.75 3.72 -3.41
C LEU A 12 -6.26 3.39 -3.42
N LEU A 13 -7.07 4.18 -2.71
CA LEU A 13 -8.52 4.04 -2.70
C LEU A 13 -9.14 4.43 -4.04
N ASP A 14 -8.68 5.54 -4.64
CA ASP A 14 -9.10 5.96 -5.98
C ASP A 14 -8.77 4.88 -7.02
N LEU A 15 -7.54 4.35 -7.00
CA LEU A 15 -7.12 3.28 -7.90
C LEU A 15 -7.99 2.02 -7.75
N ALA A 16 -8.39 1.69 -6.51
CA ALA A 16 -9.29 0.55 -6.26
C ALA A 16 -10.71 0.80 -6.75
N SER A 17 -11.24 2.01 -6.52
CA SER A 17 -12.58 2.42 -6.96
C SER A 17 -12.67 2.47 -8.49
N ASP A 18 -11.67 3.02 -9.16
CA ASP A 18 -11.64 3.13 -10.63
C ASP A 18 -11.55 1.77 -11.33
N ALA A 19 -10.89 0.80 -10.69
CA ALA A 19 -10.73 -0.53 -11.25
C ALA A 19 -11.93 -1.45 -11.01
N ASP A 20 -12.82 -1.14 -10.06
CA ASP A 20 -14.00 -1.94 -9.70
C ASP A 20 -14.82 -2.32 -10.96
N PRO A 21 -15.10 -3.61 -11.21
CA PRO A 21 -15.00 -4.77 -10.29
C PRO A 21 -13.70 -5.57 -10.39
N ASN A 22 -12.68 -5.04 -11.07
CA ASN A 22 -11.38 -5.68 -11.19
C ASN A 22 -10.53 -5.46 -9.94
N ARG A 23 -9.75 -6.49 -9.57
CA ARG A 23 -8.78 -6.41 -8.47
C ARG A 23 -7.53 -5.66 -8.91
N VAL A 24 -7.06 -4.77 -8.04
CA VAL A 24 -5.77 -4.08 -8.16
C VAL A 24 -4.80 -4.67 -7.16
N THR A 25 -3.53 -4.73 -7.56
CA THR A 25 -2.44 -5.06 -6.66
C THR A 25 -1.21 -4.29 -7.05
N THR A 26 -0.56 -3.66 -6.08
CA THR A 26 0.70 -2.96 -6.32
C THR A 26 1.65 -3.02 -5.11
N GLY A 27 2.94 -2.84 -5.34
CA GLY A 27 3.92 -2.62 -4.29
C GLY A 27 3.84 -1.19 -3.75
N VAL A 28 4.13 -1.04 -2.46
CA VAL A 28 4.27 0.26 -1.79
C VAL A 28 5.62 0.34 -1.10
N SER A 29 6.17 1.55 -1.00
CA SER A 29 7.47 1.81 -0.36
C SER A 29 7.36 2.83 0.76
N VAL A 30 8.38 2.82 1.62
CA VAL A 30 8.48 3.69 2.79
C VAL A 30 9.52 4.80 2.58
N THR A 31 9.25 5.95 3.18
CA THR A 31 10.23 7.01 3.44
C THR A 31 10.42 7.12 4.96
N PRO A 32 11.65 7.31 5.47
CA PRO A 32 11.88 7.59 6.88
C PRO A 32 11.18 8.88 7.31
N ALA A 33 10.57 8.90 8.49
CA ALA A 33 9.84 10.07 9.00
C ALA A 33 10.72 11.34 9.08
N GLY A 34 12.02 11.19 9.32
CA GLY A 34 12.98 12.31 9.35
C GLY A 34 13.18 13.01 8.01
N ASP A 35 12.84 12.34 6.91
CA ASP A 35 12.93 12.89 5.55
C ASP A 35 11.60 13.50 5.10
N LEU A 36 10.51 13.35 5.89
CA LEU A 36 9.19 13.86 5.55
C LEU A 36 8.97 15.31 5.99
N GLU A 37 8.17 16.01 5.21
CA GLU A 37 7.65 17.34 5.54
C GLU A 37 6.23 17.21 6.12
N GLY A 38 5.88 18.04 7.13
CA GLY A 38 4.53 18.06 7.74
C GLY A 38 4.44 17.39 9.11
N ALA A 39 3.31 16.76 9.44
CA ALA A 39 3.01 16.24 10.79
C ALA A 39 3.88 15.05 11.23
N ALA A 40 4.74 14.52 10.34
CA ALA A 40 5.70 13.46 10.66
C ALA A 40 6.81 13.89 11.64
N VAL A 41 6.96 15.20 11.93
CA VAL A 41 7.98 15.76 12.83
C VAL A 41 7.88 15.22 14.27
N GLU A 42 6.73 14.66 14.68
CA GLU A 42 6.56 14.05 16.01
C GLU A 42 7.02 12.58 16.10
N LEU A 43 7.27 11.93 14.96
CA LEU A 43 7.74 10.55 14.92
C LEU A 43 9.27 10.47 15.07
N PRO A 44 9.82 9.39 15.65
CA PRO A 44 11.26 9.13 15.57
C PRO A 44 11.74 9.15 14.11
N PRO A 45 12.88 9.81 13.77
CA PRO A 45 13.32 10.01 12.39
C PRO A 45 13.43 8.73 11.53
N GLU A 46 13.79 7.61 12.16
CA GLU A 46 13.96 6.31 11.51
C GLU A 46 12.62 5.56 11.31
N THR A 47 11.50 6.14 11.72
CA THR A 47 10.18 5.48 11.64
C THR A 47 9.81 5.33 10.16
N PRO A 48 9.53 4.11 9.68
CA PRO A 48 9.11 3.92 8.29
C PRO A 48 7.67 4.37 8.10
N VAL A 49 7.46 5.25 7.12
CA VAL A 49 6.13 5.72 6.71
C VAL A 49 5.89 5.37 5.26
N PHE A 50 4.81 4.67 4.95
CA PHE A 50 4.41 4.39 3.57
C PHE A 50 3.98 5.66 2.86
N THR A 51 4.67 6.00 1.78
CA THR A 51 4.51 7.30 1.08
C THR A 51 4.28 7.16 -0.41
N ASP A 52 4.77 6.07 -1.02
CA ASP A 52 4.76 5.88 -2.46
C ASP A 52 4.24 4.49 -2.83
N PHE A 53 3.79 4.37 -4.08
CA PHE A 53 3.41 3.11 -4.72
C PHE A 53 4.07 3.00 -6.09
N PHE A 54 4.23 1.77 -6.54
CA PHE A 54 4.68 1.50 -7.91
C PHE A 54 3.44 1.43 -8.82
N LEU A 55 3.50 1.96 -10.04
CA LEU A 55 2.39 1.74 -10.96
C LEU A 55 2.42 0.28 -11.45
N PRO A 56 1.28 -0.45 -11.40
CA PRO A 56 1.23 -1.79 -11.97
C PRO A 56 1.45 -1.70 -13.48
N ASP A 57 2.45 -2.43 -14.00
CA ASP A 57 2.80 -2.40 -15.43
C ASP A 57 1.65 -2.99 -16.28
N PRO A 58 0.95 -2.20 -17.12
CA PRO A 58 -0.18 -2.68 -17.90
C PRO A 58 0.20 -3.70 -18.98
N GLY A 59 1.50 -3.81 -19.33
CA GLY A 59 1.99 -4.60 -20.46
C GLY A 59 2.30 -6.08 -20.17
N ASN A 60 2.30 -6.51 -18.90
CA ASN A 60 2.85 -7.82 -18.50
C ASN A 60 1.80 -8.90 -18.16
N ALA A 61 0.58 -8.79 -18.67
CA ALA A 61 -0.48 -9.78 -18.46
C ALA A 61 -0.19 -11.18 -19.08
N VAL A 62 0.95 -11.39 -19.75
CA VAL A 62 1.26 -12.61 -20.52
C VAL A 62 2.61 -13.27 -20.24
N ASN A 63 3.42 -12.81 -19.27
CA ASN A 63 4.73 -13.44 -18.97
C ASN A 63 4.86 -14.10 -17.59
N ALA A 64 3.76 -14.31 -16.86
CA ALA A 64 3.77 -15.02 -15.59
C ALA A 64 3.71 -16.56 -15.75
N VAL A 65 4.59 -17.16 -16.57
CA VAL A 65 4.88 -18.59 -16.44
C VAL A 65 5.89 -18.70 -15.30
N PHE A 66 5.40 -19.12 -14.12
CA PHE A 66 6.06 -19.09 -12.80
C PHE A 66 5.84 -17.85 -11.90
N GLY A 67 4.84 -17.00 -12.18
CA GLY A 67 4.25 -16.13 -11.15
C GLY A 67 5.17 -15.10 -10.48
N VAL A 68 6.38 -14.88 -10.99
CA VAL A 68 7.29 -13.85 -10.50
C VAL A 68 7.28 -12.70 -11.49
N ASP A 69 6.64 -11.60 -11.09
CA ASP A 69 6.86 -10.30 -11.71
C ASP A 69 8.27 -9.82 -11.35
N LEU A 70 9.17 -9.82 -12.33
CA LEU A 70 10.58 -9.44 -12.17
C LEU A 70 10.82 -7.93 -12.41
N SER A 71 9.79 -7.15 -12.71
CA SER A 71 9.93 -5.74 -13.09
C SER A 71 10.04 -4.80 -11.90
N THR A 72 9.42 -5.15 -10.77
CA THR A 72 9.60 -4.44 -9.50
C THR A 72 10.77 -5.07 -8.76
N PRO A 73 11.88 -4.36 -8.50
CA PRO A 73 12.95 -4.91 -7.67
C PRO A 73 12.34 -5.32 -6.33
N ALA A 74 12.31 -6.61 -6.00
CA ALA A 74 11.74 -7.17 -4.76
C ALA A 74 12.36 -6.57 -3.47
N ARG A 75 13.39 -5.74 -3.60
CA ARG A 75 14.12 -5.06 -2.53
C ARG A 75 13.65 -3.61 -2.32
N GLN A 76 12.78 -3.05 -3.18
CA GLN A 76 12.32 -1.65 -3.10
C GLN A 76 10.89 -1.49 -2.59
N ALA A 77 10.01 -2.48 -2.75
CA ALA A 77 8.68 -2.45 -2.14
C ALA A 77 8.74 -3.12 -0.75
N GLN A 78 8.49 -2.34 0.31
CA GLN A 78 8.45 -2.84 1.69
C GLN A 78 7.05 -3.31 2.09
N GLY A 79 6.04 -3.05 1.27
CA GLY A 79 4.66 -3.50 1.49
C GLY A 79 3.92 -3.75 0.19
N ARG A 80 2.66 -4.19 0.32
CA ARG A 80 1.75 -4.48 -0.79
C ARG A 80 0.41 -3.79 -0.54
N PHE A 81 -0.20 -3.23 -1.58
CA PHE A 81 -1.61 -2.88 -1.60
C PHE A 81 -2.41 -3.89 -2.41
N VAL A 82 -3.60 -4.23 -1.92
CA VAL A 82 -4.54 -5.14 -2.58
C VAL A 82 -5.97 -4.61 -2.44
N SER A 83 -6.72 -4.58 -3.56
CA SER A 83 -8.16 -4.34 -3.52
C SER A 83 -8.98 -5.63 -3.55
N HIS A 84 -10.13 -5.62 -2.88
CA HIS A 84 -11.04 -6.74 -2.75
C HIS A 84 -12.48 -6.29 -3.08
N PRO A 85 -12.84 -6.11 -4.36
CA PRO A 85 -14.12 -5.52 -4.78
C PRO A 85 -15.35 -6.36 -4.39
N VAL A 86 -15.17 -7.66 -4.16
CA VAL A 86 -16.27 -8.60 -3.83
C VAL A 86 -16.03 -9.41 -2.55
N ARG A 87 -14.97 -9.09 -1.78
CA ARG A 87 -14.58 -9.86 -0.59
C ARG A 87 -14.57 -8.99 0.67
N GLU A 88 -14.43 -9.67 1.80
CA GLU A 88 -14.25 -9.05 3.11
C GLU A 88 -12.86 -8.44 3.25
N LEU A 89 -12.71 -7.55 4.25
CA LEU A 89 -11.46 -6.89 4.57
C LEU A 89 -10.51 -7.86 5.30
N GLU A 90 -9.86 -8.73 4.54
CA GLU A 90 -8.94 -9.75 5.03
C GLU A 90 -7.82 -10.02 4.03
N VAL A 91 -6.69 -10.56 4.50
CA VAL A 91 -5.65 -11.12 3.63
C VAL A 91 -6.03 -12.55 3.25
N THR A 92 -5.99 -12.84 1.96
CA THR A 92 -6.26 -14.15 1.39
C THR A 92 -4.97 -14.86 0.98
N ARG A 93 -5.00 -16.19 0.85
CA ARG A 93 -3.86 -16.98 0.36
C ARG A 93 -3.40 -16.64 -1.07
N ARG A 94 -4.19 -15.83 -1.80
CA ARG A 94 -3.88 -15.36 -3.15
C ARG A 94 -3.12 -14.03 -3.15
N ASP A 95 -2.98 -13.41 -2.00
CA ASP A 95 -2.24 -12.18 -1.86
C ASP A 95 -0.75 -12.51 -1.75
N ASP A 96 0.06 -11.72 -2.43
CA ASP A 96 1.51 -11.80 -2.29
C ASP A 96 1.88 -11.22 -0.92
N LEU A 97 2.48 -12.06 -0.07
CA LEU A 97 2.62 -11.78 1.34
C LEU A 97 3.89 -10.96 1.61
N ALA A 98 3.76 -9.65 1.49
CA ALA A 98 4.74 -8.69 2.01
C ALA A 98 4.72 -8.63 3.56
N GLU A 99 5.68 -7.93 4.16
CA GLU A 99 5.70 -7.72 5.61
C GLU A 99 4.46 -6.93 6.09
N VAL A 100 4.05 -5.94 5.30
CA VAL A 100 2.82 -5.16 5.49
C VAL A 100 1.96 -5.22 4.24
N ILE A 101 0.69 -5.55 4.43
CA ILE A 101 -0.31 -5.65 3.36
C ILE A 101 -1.46 -4.70 3.69
N PHE A 102 -1.67 -3.71 2.84
CA PHE A 102 -2.85 -2.85 2.87
C PHE A 102 -3.97 -3.48 2.06
N VAL A 103 -5.13 -3.66 2.67
CA VAL A 103 -6.33 -4.18 2.00
C VAL A 103 -7.37 -3.08 1.95
N ALA A 104 -7.99 -2.88 0.78
CA ALA A 104 -9.16 -2.03 0.61
C ALA A 104 -10.36 -2.82 0.07
N VAL A 105 -11.55 -2.50 0.57
CA VAL A 105 -12.84 -3.04 0.10
C VAL A 105 -13.86 -1.91 -0.08
N PRO A 106 -14.94 -2.11 -0.86
CA PRO A 106 -16.04 -1.15 -0.95
C PRO A 106 -16.57 -0.75 0.44
N PRO A 107 -17.03 0.50 0.64
CA PRO A 107 -17.18 1.57 -0.35
C PRO A 107 -15.91 2.41 -0.60
N TRP A 108 -14.70 1.83 -0.50
CA TRP A 108 -13.45 2.51 -0.86
C TRP A 108 -13.14 3.75 -0.02
N GLY A 109 -13.41 3.66 1.28
CA GLY A 109 -13.11 4.71 2.25
C GLY A 109 -12.05 4.29 3.26
N ILE A 110 -11.49 5.26 3.99
CA ILE A 110 -10.49 5.03 5.03
C ILE A 110 -11.05 4.48 6.35
N GLY A 111 -12.36 4.22 6.41
CA GLY A 111 -12.98 3.65 7.60
C GLY A 111 -12.42 2.26 7.91
N GLU A 112 -12.38 1.90 9.20
CA GLU A 112 -11.78 0.64 9.66
C GLU A 112 -12.36 -0.64 9.05
N ARG A 113 -13.56 -0.56 8.49
CA ARG A 113 -14.26 -1.66 7.82
C ARG A 113 -13.94 -1.76 6.33
N SER A 114 -13.26 -0.76 5.78
CA SER A 114 -13.03 -0.57 4.35
C SER A 114 -11.55 -0.48 3.99
N PHE A 115 -10.69 -0.11 4.94
CA PHE A 115 -9.25 -0.05 4.77
C PHE A 115 -8.52 -0.54 6.03
N GLY A 116 -7.42 -1.27 5.84
CA GLY A 116 -6.61 -1.75 6.95
C GLY A 116 -5.24 -2.28 6.54
N ALA A 117 -4.32 -2.28 7.49
CA ALA A 117 -3.01 -2.91 7.36
C ALA A 117 -3.02 -4.27 8.05
N PHE A 118 -2.33 -5.24 7.45
CA PHE A 118 -2.24 -6.61 7.92
C PHE A 118 -0.81 -7.10 7.77
N ASP A 119 -0.40 -8.02 8.63
CA ASP A 119 0.86 -8.73 8.45
C ASP A 119 0.70 -9.93 7.51
N ARG A 120 1.81 -10.62 7.22
CA ARG A 120 1.83 -11.86 6.42
C ARG A 120 0.99 -13.03 6.98
N ARG A 121 0.54 -12.95 8.23
CA ARG A 121 -0.34 -13.95 8.85
C ARG A 121 -1.82 -13.58 8.70
N GLY A 122 -2.11 -12.39 8.17
CA GLY A 122 -3.46 -11.84 8.09
C GLY A 122 -3.92 -11.17 9.37
N GLU A 123 -3.01 -10.93 10.33
CA GLU A 123 -3.35 -10.25 11.59
C GLU A 123 -3.36 -8.74 11.36
N ARG A 124 -4.48 -8.10 11.73
CA ARG A 124 -4.66 -6.66 11.56
C ARG A 124 -3.64 -5.90 12.41
N GLN A 125 -2.90 -5.01 11.76
CA GLN A 125 -1.93 -4.15 12.41
C GLN A 125 -2.59 -2.81 12.77
N PRO A 126 -2.25 -2.23 13.93
CA PRO A 126 -2.58 -0.84 14.23
C PRO A 126 -2.04 0.07 13.12
N LEU A 127 -2.92 0.88 12.55
CA LEU A 127 -2.66 1.75 11.40
C LEU A 127 -2.94 3.20 11.77
N GLU A 128 -1.98 4.06 11.49
CA GLU A 128 -2.09 5.50 11.66
C GLU A 128 -1.88 6.21 10.31
N VAL A 129 -2.77 7.13 10.00
CA VAL A 129 -2.76 7.90 8.75
C VAL A 129 -2.32 9.30 9.08
N ILE A 130 -1.14 9.68 8.60
CA ILE A 130 -0.51 10.95 8.93
C ILE A 130 -0.62 11.94 7.77
N ASP A 131 -0.67 13.23 8.10
CA ASP A 131 -0.65 14.31 7.12
C ASP A 131 0.80 14.79 6.93
N ALA A 132 1.52 14.09 6.07
CA ALA A 132 2.92 14.34 5.75
C ALA A 132 3.19 14.00 4.28
N SER A 133 4.22 14.62 3.71
CA SER A 133 4.63 14.43 2.32
C SER A 133 6.13 14.09 2.24
N PRO A 134 6.53 13.20 1.31
CA PRO A 134 7.94 13.05 0.97
C PRO A 134 8.48 14.38 0.39
N PRO A 135 9.81 14.61 0.46
CA PRO A 135 10.39 15.82 -0.07
C PRO A 135 10.18 15.86 -1.59
N GLU A 136 9.97 17.05 -2.15
CA GLU A 136 9.89 17.20 -3.60
C GLU A 136 11.18 16.67 -4.24
N GLN A 137 11.09 15.61 -5.04
CA GLN A 137 12.23 15.18 -5.84
C GLN A 137 12.52 16.29 -6.86
N SER A 138 13.66 16.97 -6.72
CA SER A 138 14.16 17.85 -7.77
C SER A 138 14.39 17.01 -9.04
N LEU A 139 13.55 17.24 -10.04
CA LEU A 139 13.68 16.72 -11.40
C LEU A 139 14.95 17.21 -12.10
#